data_AF-A0A9E5UVQ0-F1
#
_entry.id   AF-A0A9E5UVQ0-F1
#
_cell.length_a   1.000
_cell.length_b   1.000
_cell.length_c   1.000
_cell.angle_alpha   90.00
_cell.angle_beta   90.00
_cell.angle_gamma   90.00
#
_symmetry.space_group_name_H-M   'P 1'
#
loop_
_entity.id
_entity.type
_entity.pdbx_description
1 polymer ?
#
loop_
_entity_poly.entity_id
_entity_poly.type
_entity_poly.pdbx_seq_one_letter_code
_entity_poly.pdbx_strand_id
1 'polypeptide(L)' 'MTQAAIPVIVNGALGKMGRETVKAIAQSPDMVLLGAISRNPEYAGQDVGEVIGCGELEVPVMPDLQATLAFAAQE' A
#
# COMPACT_ATOMS: atom_id res chain seq x y z
N MET A 1 23.41 9.37 10.89
CA MET A 1 22.87 9.07 9.56
C MET A 1 21.41 8.72 9.76
N THR A 2 20.48 9.58 9.37
CA THR A 2 19.06 9.23 9.35
C THR A 2 18.84 8.27 8.19
N GLN A 3 18.60 7.00 8.48
CA GLN A 3 18.18 6.02 7.49
C GLN A 3 16.85 6.50 6.89
N ALA A 4 16.76 6.60 5.57
CA ALA A 4 15.50 6.91 4.90
C ALA A 4 14.51 5.74 5.12
N ALA A 5 13.22 6.06 5.29
CA ALA A 5 12.17 5.05 5.46
C ALA A 5 12.12 4.10 4.25
N ILE A 6 11.85 2.83 4.50
CA ILE A 6 11.78 1.79 3.48
C ILE A 6 10.47 1.93 2.72
N PRO A 7 10.47 2.17 1.39
CA PRO A 7 9.26 2.18 0.60
C PRO A 7 8.74 0.75 0.41
N VAL A 8 7.46 0.53 0.71
CA VAL A 8 6.83 -0.79 0.65
C VAL A 8 5.61 -0.78 -0.27
N ILE A 9 5.52 -1.80 -1.11
CA ILE A 9 4.32 -2.10 -1.92
C ILE A 9 3.74 -3.43 -1.44
N VAL A 10 2.43 -3.46 -1.19
CA VAL A 10 1.72 -4.67 -0.76
C VAL A 10 0.88 -5.23 -1.91
N ASN A 11 1.30 -6.37 -2.47
CA ASN A 11 0.51 -7.11 -3.44
C ASN A 11 -0.52 -8.02 -2.73
N GLY A 12 -1.80 -7.86 -3.06
CA GLY A 12 -2.90 -8.50 -2.35
C GLY A 12 -3.29 -7.77 -1.07
N ALA A 13 -3.19 -6.43 -1.06
CA ALA A 13 -3.41 -5.55 0.09
C ALA A 13 -4.79 -5.73 0.75
N LEU A 14 -5.81 -6.16 -0.01
CA LEU A 14 -7.17 -6.36 0.52
C LEU A 14 -7.46 -7.82 0.96
N GLY A 15 -6.47 -8.72 0.84
CA GLY A 15 -6.56 -10.09 1.34
C GLY A 15 -6.43 -10.15 2.86
N LYS A 16 -6.77 -11.30 3.47
CA LYS A 16 -6.74 -11.48 4.94
C LYS A 16 -5.42 -11.05 5.57
N MET A 17 -4.29 -11.43 4.96
CA MET A 17 -2.97 -11.04 5.45
C MET A 17 -2.51 -9.69 4.93
N GLY A 18 -2.83 -9.33 3.69
CA GLY A 18 -2.47 -8.03 3.13
C GLY A 18 -3.00 -6.86 3.97
N ARG A 19 -4.22 -6.98 4.52
CA ARG A 19 -4.80 -5.95 5.39
C ARG A 19 -3.97 -5.75 6.67
N GLU A 20 -3.56 -6.84 7.31
CA GLU A 20 -2.72 -6.78 8.51
C GLU A 20 -1.31 -6.29 8.18
N THR A 21 -0.77 -6.64 7.01
CA THR A 21 0.52 -6.11 6.53
C THR A 21 0.46 -4.60 6.32
N VAL A 22 -0.58 -4.07 5.70
CA VAL A 22 -0.76 -2.62 5.51
C VAL A 22 -0.84 -1.89 6.85
N LYS A 23 -1.61 -2.41 7.81
CA LYS A 23 -1.69 -1.86 9.18
C LYS A 23 -0.34 -1.85 9.88
N ALA A 24 0.43 -2.93 9.76
CA ALA A 24 1.75 -3.03 10.37
C ALA A 24 2.73 -2.01 9.77
N ILE A 25 2.70 -1.83 8.44
CA ILE A 25 3.52 -0.82 7.75
C ILE A 25 3.14 0.59 8.21
N ALA A 26 1.84 0.91 8.27
CA ALA A 26 1.36 2.22 8.71
C ALA A 26 1.75 2.59 10.15
N GLN A 27 2.04 1.58 10.99
CA GLN A 27 2.48 1.77 12.37
C GLN A 27 4.01 1.75 12.53
N SER A 28 4.76 1.40 11.47
CA SER A 28 6.21 1.30 11.51
C SER A 28 6.87 2.63 11.17
N PRO A 29 7.70 3.22 12.05
CA PRO A 29 8.30 4.54 11.82
C PRO A 29 9.42 4.54 10.75
N ASP A 30 9.89 3.36 10.37
CA ASP A 30 10.97 3.13 9.40
C ASP A 30 10.45 2.63 8.04
N MET A 31 9.12 2.63 7.81
CA MET A 31 8.51 2.22 6.56
C MET A 31 7.52 3.25 6.06
N VAL A 32 7.32 3.28 4.74
CA VAL A 32 6.28 4.08 4.09
C VAL A 32 5.55 3.21 3.08
N LEU A 33 4.22 3.22 3.13
CA LEU A 33 3.41 2.51 2.15
C LEU A 33 3.36 3.33 0.86
N LEU A 34 4.00 2.82 -0.19
CA LEU A 34 4.03 3.47 -1.51
C LEU A 34 2.92 2.97 -2.43
N GLY A 35 2.42 1.75 -2.20
CA GLY A 35 1.38 1.18 -3.05
C GLY A 35 0.66 -0.01 -2.43
N ALA A 36 -0.63 -0.13 -2.76
CA ALA A 36 -1.48 -1.23 -2.35
C ALA A 36 -2.17 -1.82 -3.58
N ILE A 37 -1.92 -3.10 -3.88
CA ILE A 37 -2.43 -3.73 -5.10
C ILE A 37 -3.53 -4.72 -4.76
N SER A 38 -4.63 -4.65 -5.50
CA SER A 38 -5.73 -5.61 -5.41
C SER A 38 -6.39 -5.80 -6.77
N ARG A 39 -6.80 -7.04 -7.05
CA ARG A 39 -7.53 -7.38 -8.28
C ARG A 39 -9.04 -7.14 -8.20
N ASN A 40 -9.57 -6.80 -7.02
CA ASN A 40 -11.00 -6.53 -6.89
C ASN A 40 -11.30 -5.12 -7.44
N PRO A 41 -12.01 -4.98 -8.58
CA PRO A 41 -12.27 -3.69 -9.21
C PRO A 41 -13.16 -2.77 -8.37
N GLU A 42 -13.94 -3.32 -7.43
CA GLU A 42 -14.81 -2.55 -6.53
C GLU A 42 -14.02 -1.50 -5.74
N TYR A 43 -12.79 -1.81 -5.37
CA TYR A 43 -11.96 -0.95 -4.52
C TYR A 43 -10.93 -0.14 -5.30
N ALA A 44 -10.84 -0.29 -6.62
CA ALA A 44 -9.82 0.38 -7.41
C ALA A 44 -9.94 1.92 -7.27
N GLY A 45 -8.82 2.57 -6.96
CA GLY A 45 -8.74 4.02 -6.76
C GLY A 45 -9.24 4.52 -5.39
N GLN A 46 -9.84 3.67 -4.55
CA GLN A 46 -10.18 4.03 -3.17
C GLN A 46 -8.94 4.02 -2.28
N ASP A 47 -8.94 4.80 -1.20
CA ASP A 47 -7.87 4.75 -0.21
C ASP A 47 -7.82 3.38 0.47
N VAL A 48 -6.66 2.74 0.48
CA VAL A 48 -6.49 1.43 1.10
C VAL A 48 -6.75 1.47 2.60
N GLY A 49 -6.42 2.58 3.26
CA GLY A 49 -6.59 2.77 4.69
C GLY A 49 -8.05 2.79 5.12
N GLU A 50 -8.88 3.53 4.39
CA GLU A 50 -10.34 3.52 4.54
C GLU A 50 -10.93 2.12 4.29
N VAL A 51 -10.53 1.47 3.19
CA VAL A 51 -11.06 0.15 2.79
C VAL A 51 -10.75 -0.95 3.81
N ILE A 52 -9.62 -0.86 4.51
CA ILE A 52 -9.22 -1.84 5.54
C ILE A 52 -9.53 -1.41 6.98
N GLY A 53 -10.05 -0.19 7.15
CA GLY A 53 -10.48 0.35 8.44
C GLY A 53 -9.35 0.74 9.38
N CYS A 54 -8.24 1.30 8.87
CA CYS A 54 -7.12 1.79 9.70
C CYS A 54 -6.90 3.31 9.64
N GLY A 55 -7.89 4.06 9.11
CA GLY A 55 -7.78 5.49 8.85
C GLY A 55 -7.18 5.78 7.48
N GLU A 56 -7.32 7.01 7.01
CA GLU A 56 -6.81 7.45 5.71
C GLU A 56 -5.28 7.25 5.64
N LEU A 57 -4.81 6.58 4.58
CA LEU A 57 -3.38 6.42 4.29
C LEU A 57 -2.93 7.21 3.05
N GLU A 58 -3.87 7.80 2.31
CA GLU A 58 -3.66 8.50 1.04
C GLU A 58 -2.98 7.63 -0.03
N VAL A 59 -3.18 6.31 0.03
CA VAL A 59 -2.61 5.35 -0.91
C VAL A 59 -3.76 4.66 -1.67
N PRO A 60 -3.97 4.96 -2.96
CA PRO A 60 -5.05 4.35 -3.71
C PRO A 60 -4.77 2.86 -3.95
N VAL A 61 -5.84 2.06 -3.97
CA VAL A 61 -5.77 0.66 -4.38
C VAL A 61 -5.56 0.59 -5.90
N MET A 62 -4.42 0.05 -6.30
CA MET A 62 -4.01 -0.08 -7.70
C MET A 62 -4.39 -1.47 -8.27
N PRO A 63 -4.91 -1.55 -9.50
CA PRO A 63 -5.27 -2.82 -10.12
C PRO A 63 -4.08 -3.53 -10.79
N ASP A 64 -2.99 -2.81 -11.04
CA ASP A 64 -1.87 -3.26 -11.87
C ASP A 64 -0.55 -3.25 -11.12
N LEU A 65 0.05 -4.44 -10.94
CA LEU A 65 1.34 -4.59 -10.28
C LEU A 65 2.50 -4.01 -11.10
N GLN A 66 2.52 -4.23 -12.43
CA GLN A 66 3.64 -3.83 -13.26
C GLN A 66 3.75 -2.31 -13.36
N ALA A 67 2.62 -1.63 -13.58
CA ALA A 67 2.54 -0.18 -13.60
C ALA A 67 2.97 0.42 -12.25
N THR A 68 2.52 -0.18 -11.13
CA THR A 68 2.90 0.28 -9.78
C THR A 68 4.40 0.12 -9.53
N LEU A 69 5.00 -1.01 -9.93
CA LEU A 69 6.44 -1.21 -9.80
C LEU A 69 7.26 -0.28 -10.71
N ALA A 70 6.77 -0.01 -11.93
CA ALA A 70 7.42 0.93 -12.84
C ALA A 70 7.38 2.37 -12.34
N PHE A 71 6.28 2.77 -11.70
CA PHE A 71 6.19 4.06 -10.98
C PHE A 71 7.22 4.11 -9.85
N ALA A 72 7.23 3.11 -8.97
CA ALA A 72 8.13 3.07 -7.81
C ALA A 72 9.62 3.00 -8.16
N ALA A 73 9.99 2.45 -9.33
CA ALA A 73 11.37 2.41 -9.78
C ALA A 73 11.93 3.79 -10.21
N GLN A 74 11.07 4.80 -10.34
CA GLN A 74 11.44 6.18 -10.73
C GLN A 74 11.53 7.13 -9.53
N GLU A 75 11.18 6.67 -8.33
CA GLU A 75 11.22 7.41 -7.06
C GLU A 75 12.58 7.26 -6.34
#